data_AF-A0A9P0JUB3-F1
#
_entry.id   AF-A0A9P0JUB3-F1
#
_cell.length_a   1.000
_cell.length_b   1.000
_cell.length_c   1.000
_cell.angle_alpha   90.00
_cell.angle_beta   90.00
_cell.angle_gamma   90.00
#
_symmetry.space_group_name_H-M   'P 1'
#
loop_
_entity.id
_entity.type
_entity.pdbx_description
1 polymer ?
#
loop_
_entity_poly.entity_id
_entity_poly.type
_entity_poly.pdbx_seq_one_letter_code
_entity_poly.pdbx_strand_id
1 'polypeptide(L)'
;MKSILRILTGFCAFYVTFAIQCKDESDKPVDWFYVYKLPTIRHQSGNKLLKDGVAYTFMTSEDYSDWKFSNVSINSTDSIIGHTLKDLYKRQNELLHVLYNDQPPQHKSNEEKGHNKGVILAESQGGFWLVHSVPHFPDIGDKTYNFPRTGAVYGQSFLCISTDLRNLDTVGMSQMAFAATFLYQISVVKTTKT
;
A
#
# COMPACT_ATOMS: atom_id res chain seq x y z
N MET A 1 -15.73 3.12 63.55
CA MET A 1 -16.50 3.10 62.28
C MET A 1 -15.55 3.41 61.13
N LYS A 2 -15.30 2.38 60.31
CA LYS A 2 -14.81 2.31 58.92
C LYS A 2 -13.88 3.43 58.39
N SER A 3 -12.59 3.12 58.31
CA SER A 3 -11.60 3.80 57.45
C SER A 3 -11.81 3.35 55.99
N ILE A 4 -11.97 4.28 55.05
CA ILE A 4 -12.16 4.00 53.62
C ILE A 4 -10.83 4.24 52.89
N LEU A 5 -10.14 3.15 52.56
CA LEU A 5 -8.96 3.15 51.69
C LEU A 5 -9.41 3.33 50.24
N ARG A 6 -9.08 4.47 49.63
CA ARG A 6 -9.32 4.73 48.20
C ARG A 6 -8.14 4.18 47.39
N ILE A 7 -8.34 3.03 46.74
CA ILE A 7 -7.39 2.51 45.76
C ILE A 7 -7.63 3.25 44.44
N LEU A 8 -6.72 4.15 44.07
CA LEU A 8 -6.64 4.72 42.73
C LEU A 8 -5.99 3.68 41.80
N THR A 9 -6.80 2.86 41.14
CA THR A 9 -6.34 2.05 40.01
C THR A 9 -6.09 2.97 38.82
N GLY A 10 -4.82 3.34 38.60
CA GLY A 10 -4.37 4.01 37.39
C GLY A 10 -4.43 3.05 36.21
N PHE A 11 -5.40 3.26 35.32
CA PHE A 11 -5.47 2.54 34.05
C PHE A 11 -4.42 3.14 33.11
N CYS A 12 -3.21 2.57 33.11
CA CYS A 12 -2.18 2.95 32.15
C CYS A 12 -2.59 2.35 30.80
N ALA A 13 -3.24 3.16 29.96
CA ALA A 13 -3.52 2.77 28.59
C ALA A 13 -2.18 2.67 27.84
N PHE A 14 -1.70 1.44 27.65
CA PHE A 14 -0.62 1.19 26.70
C PHE A 14 -1.16 1.50 25.31
N TYR A 15 -0.81 2.68 24.79
CA TYR A 15 -0.99 2.99 23.37
C TYR A 15 0.01 2.11 22.61
N VAL A 16 -0.45 0.94 22.15
CA VAL A 16 0.26 0.19 21.13
C VAL A 16 0.11 0.99 19.85
N THR A 17 1.16 1.71 19.46
CA THR A 17 1.28 2.23 18.10
C THR A 17 1.42 1.01 17.20
N PHE A 18 0.39 0.71 16.41
CA PHE A 18 0.53 -0.34 15.41
C PHE A 18 1.44 0.17 14.30
N ALA A 19 2.42 -0.64 13.90
CA ALA A 19 3.29 -0.34 12.77
C ALA A 19 2.45 -0.09 11.51
N ILE A 20 3.00 0.65 10.55
CA ILE A 20 2.41 0.74 9.21
C ILE A 20 2.30 -0.67 8.63
N GLN A 21 1.10 -1.02 8.15
CA GLN A 21 0.78 -2.34 7.61
C GLN A 21 -0.08 -2.20 6.34
N CYS A 22 -0.10 -3.27 5.54
CA CYS A 22 -1.16 -3.49 4.56
C CYS A 22 -2.52 -3.44 5.25
N LYS A 23 -3.54 -2.94 4.55
CA LYS A 23 -4.89 -2.84 5.09
C LYS A 23 -5.90 -3.51 4.19
N ASP A 24 -7.01 -3.97 4.77
CA ASP A 24 -8.16 -4.52 4.06
C ASP A 24 -9.15 -3.42 3.60
N GLU A 25 -10.28 -3.85 3.02
CA GLU A 25 -11.40 -2.97 2.61
C GLU A 25 -12.06 -2.19 3.77
N SER A 26 -11.78 -2.53 5.02
CA SER A 26 -12.33 -1.90 6.22
C SER A 26 -11.31 -1.03 6.96
N ASP A 27 -10.19 -0.67 6.31
CA ASP A 27 -9.05 0.07 6.91
C ASP A 27 -8.42 -0.68 8.11
N LYS A 28 -8.57 -2.01 8.19
CA LYS A 28 -7.97 -2.84 9.24
C LYS A 28 -6.64 -3.44 8.78
N PRO A 29 -5.64 -3.55 9.67
CA PRO A 29 -4.35 -4.13 9.33
C PRO A 29 -4.49 -5.61 8.96
N VAL A 30 -3.73 -6.04 7.96
CA VAL A 30 -3.62 -7.44 7.51
C VAL A 30 -2.16 -7.79 7.24
N ASP A 31 -1.81 -9.06 7.38
CA ASP A 31 -0.43 -9.52 7.12
C ASP A 31 -0.11 -9.47 5.63
N TRP A 32 -1.09 -9.78 4.78
CA TRP A 32 -0.96 -9.67 3.34
C TRP A 32 -2.32 -9.52 2.67
N PHE A 33 -2.31 -8.99 1.45
CA PHE A 33 -3.44 -9.10 0.54
C PHE A 33 -2.96 -9.30 -0.90
N TYR A 34 -3.82 -9.90 -1.71
CA TYR A 34 -3.69 -9.88 -3.16
C TYR A 34 -4.92 -9.22 -3.78
N VAL A 35 -4.69 -8.33 -4.75
CA VAL A 35 -5.74 -7.65 -5.51
C VAL A 35 -5.56 -7.92 -6.98
N TYR A 36 -6.64 -8.30 -7.66
CA TYR A 36 -6.72 -8.38 -9.10
C TYR A 36 -7.75 -7.37 -9.63
N LYS A 37 -7.26 -6.27 -10.20
CA LYS A 37 -8.11 -5.29 -10.90
C LYS A 37 -8.51 -5.86 -12.26
N LEU A 38 -9.80 -5.83 -12.55
CA LEU A 38 -10.38 -6.36 -13.78
C LEU A 38 -10.26 -5.34 -14.93
N PRO A 39 -10.07 -5.80 -16.19
CA PRO A 39 -9.99 -4.90 -17.35
C PRO A 39 -11.32 -4.16 -17.60
N THR A 40 -11.30 -3.19 -18.49
CA THR A 40 -12.54 -2.54 -18.96
C THR A 40 -13.43 -3.53 -19.71
N ILE A 41 -14.66 -3.76 -19.24
CA ILE A 41 -15.66 -4.64 -19.89
C ILE A 41 -16.83 -3.79 -20.40
N ARG A 42 -16.67 -3.20 -21.60
CA ARG A 42 -17.61 -2.19 -22.15
C ARG A 42 -19.04 -2.68 -22.34
N HIS A 43 -19.22 -3.97 -22.61
CA HIS A 43 -20.53 -4.57 -22.88
C HIS A 43 -21.30 -4.95 -21.60
N GLN A 44 -20.74 -4.70 -20.42
CA GLN A 44 -21.38 -5.05 -19.15
C GLN A 44 -22.35 -3.94 -18.73
N SER A 45 -23.64 -4.13 -19.04
CA SER A 45 -24.69 -3.15 -18.81
C SER A 45 -25.12 -2.98 -17.34
N GLY A 46 -24.75 -3.92 -16.45
CA GLY A 46 -25.21 -3.94 -15.06
C GLY A 46 -24.19 -3.51 -13.98
N ASN A 47 -22.92 -3.31 -14.33
CA ASN A 47 -21.90 -2.96 -13.34
C ASN A 47 -20.97 -1.86 -13.87
N LYS A 48 -21.15 -0.65 -13.33
CA LYS A 48 -20.38 0.54 -13.72
C LYS A 48 -18.88 0.38 -13.45
N LEU A 49 -18.49 -0.29 -12.37
CA LEU A 49 -17.07 -0.50 -12.04
C LEU A 49 -16.38 -1.37 -13.09
N LEU A 50 -17.07 -2.39 -13.60
CA LEU A 50 -16.56 -3.25 -14.68
C LEU A 50 -16.52 -2.51 -16.02
N LYS A 51 -17.57 -1.73 -16.32
CA LYS A 51 -17.61 -0.89 -17.51
C LYS A 51 -16.47 0.13 -17.55
N ASP A 52 -16.12 0.69 -16.40
CA ASP A 52 -15.08 1.71 -16.27
C ASP A 52 -13.67 1.11 -16.05
N GLY A 53 -13.56 -0.22 -15.91
CA GLY A 53 -12.28 -0.89 -15.66
C GLY A 53 -11.65 -0.54 -14.31
N VAL A 54 -12.47 -0.30 -13.29
CA VAL A 54 -12.01 0.03 -11.93
C VAL A 54 -12.55 -0.92 -10.87
N ALA A 55 -13.24 -1.99 -11.29
CA ALA A 55 -13.58 -3.12 -10.45
C ALA A 55 -12.33 -3.96 -10.12
N TYR A 56 -12.33 -4.58 -8.95
CA TYR A 56 -11.28 -5.50 -8.54
C TYR A 56 -11.83 -6.60 -7.65
N THR A 57 -11.13 -7.73 -7.66
CA THR A 57 -11.29 -8.80 -6.69
C THR A 57 -10.09 -8.85 -5.76
N PHE A 58 -10.25 -9.40 -4.57
CA PHE A 58 -9.17 -9.48 -3.59
C PHE A 58 -9.30 -10.69 -2.66
N MET A 59 -8.18 -11.01 -2.01
CA MET A 59 -8.03 -11.93 -0.90
C MET A 59 -7.11 -11.29 0.15
N THR A 60 -7.27 -11.65 1.42
CA THR A 60 -6.48 -11.11 2.54
C THR A 60 -6.01 -12.22 3.47
N SER A 61 -5.05 -11.94 4.35
CA SER A 61 -4.66 -12.86 5.42
C SER A 61 -5.81 -13.30 6.32
N GLU A 62 -6.82 -12.43 6.50
CA GLU A 62 -7.98 -12.70 7.36
C GLU A 62 -9.03 -13.57 6.68
N ASP A 63 -9.07 -13.56 5.35
CA ASP A 63 -10.01 -14.34 4.55
C ASP A 63 -9.46 -14.60 3.16
N TYR A 64 -9.10 -15.86 2.93
CA TYR A 64 -8.51 -16.41 1.70
C TYR A 64 -9.21 -17.70 1.24
N SER A 65 -10.45 -17.96 1.70
CA SER A 65 -11.21 -19.12 1.21
C SER A 65 -11.69 -18.89 -0.22
N ASP A 66 -12.05 -17.65 -0.55
CA ASP A 66 -12.66 -17.26 -1.82
C ASP A 66 -12.21 -15.87 -2.28
N TRP A 67 -12.28 -15.64 -3.59
CA TRP A 67 -12.08 -14.30 -4.15
C TRP A 67 -13.30 -13.43 -3.84
N LYS A 68 -13.07 -12.28 -3.19
CA LYS A 68 -14.12 -11.29 -2.94
C LYS A 68 -14.15 -10.25 -4.04
N PHE A 69 -15.34 -9.87 -4.50
CA PHE A 69 -15.52 -8.74 -5.41
C PHE A 69 -15.74 -7.46 -4.60
N SER A 70 -14.93 -6.43 -4.81
CA SER A 70 -15.13 -5.15 -4.12
C SER A 70 -16.29 -4.37 -4.71
N ASN A 71 -17.08 -3.74 -3.83
CA ASN A 71 -18.13 -2.80 -4.21
C ASN A 71 -17.60 -1.37 -4.39
N VAL A 72 -16.30 -1.16 -4.16
CA VAL A 72 -15.62 0.13 -4.24
C VAL A 72 -14.77 0.18 -5.51
N SER A 73 -14.62 1.38 -6.08
CA SER A 73 -13.69 1.60 -7.19
C SER A 73 -12.25 1.50 -6.69
N ILE A 74 -11.36 0.85 -7.44
CA ILE A 74 -9.92 0.85 -7.10
C ILE A 74 -9.37 2.29 -6.99
N ASN A 75 -9.94 3.25 -7.71
CA ASN A 75 -9.56 4.67 -7.65
C ASN A 75 -10.09 5.42 -6.41
N SER A 76 -10.87 4.77 -5.54
CA SER A 76 -11.34 5.37 -4.30
C SER A 76 -10.23 5.42 -3.25
N THR A 77 -10.22 6.45 -2.40
CA THR A 77 -9.41 6.47 -1.17
C THR A 77 -9.83 5.40 -0.17
N ASP A 78 -11.07 4.89 -0.30
CA ASP A 78 -11.63 3.81 0.52
C ASP A 78 -11.44 2.42 -0.11
N SER A 79 -10.61 2.31 -1.17
CA SER A 79 -10.21 1.01 -1.69
C SER A 79 -9.11 0.40 -0.82
N ILE A 80 -8.92 -0.92 -0.86
CA ILE A 80 -7.80 -1.58 -0.18
C ILE A 80 -6.43 -0.95 -0.48
N ILE A 81 -6.21 -0.51 -1.73
CA ILE A 81 -4.98 0.19 -2.15
C ILE A 81 -4.95 1.61 -1.60
N GLY A 82 -6.08 2.32 -1.61
CA GLY A 82 -6.22 3.66 -1.04
C GLY A 82 -5.97 3.69 0.47
N HIS A 83 -6.54 2.74 1.22
CA HIS A 83 -6.31 2.55 2.65
C HIS A 83 -4.84 2.26 2.97
N THR A 84 -4.23 1.34 2.20
CA THR A 84 -2.84 0.93 2.39
C THR A 84 -1.85 2.06 2.12
N LEU A 85 -2.07 2.85 1.07
CA LEU A 85 -1.18 3.96 0.72
C LEU A 85 -1.50 5.28 1.43
N LYS A 86 -2.57 5.34 2.24
CA LYS A 86 -3.04 6.56 2.93
C LYS A 86 -1.92 7.31 3.65
N ASP A 87 -1.04 6.61 4.34
CA ASP A 87 0.06 7.21 5.10
C ASP A 87 1.19 7.72 4.21
N LEU A 88 1.46 7.07 3.05
CA LEU A 88 2.39 7.60 2.05
C LEU A 88 1.96 9.01 1.62
N TYR A 89 0.69 9.20 1.29
CA TYR A 89 0.18 10.50 0.82
C TYR A 89 0.19 11.58 1.91
N LYS A 90 -0.20 11.23 3.14
CA LYS A 90 -0.34 12.18 4.25
C LYS A 90 0.99 12.51 4.94
N ARG A 91 1.88 11.54 5.05
CA ARG A 91 3.07 11.57 5.93
C ARG A 91 4.38 11.25 5.21
N GLN A 92 4.45 11.33 3.88
CA GLN A 92 5.68 11.04 3.09
C GLN A 92 6.97 11.68 3.61
N ASN A 93 6.91 12.85 4.26
CA ASN A 93 8.09 13.53 4.81
C ASN A 93 8.57 12.97 6.16
N GLU A 94 7.74 12.16 6.82
CA GLU A 94 7.99 11.54 8.14
C GLU A 94 8.29 10.05 8.03
N LEU A 95 8.11 9.46 6.84
CA LEU A 95 8.18 8.02 6.61
C LEU A 95 9.32 7.68 5.66
N LEU A 96 9.95 6.53 5.91
CA LEU A 96 10.88 5.94 4.96
C LEU A 96 10.04 5.39 3.81
N HIS A 97 10.36 5.79 2.59
CA HIS A 97 9.74 5.21 1.42
C HIS A 97 10.69 5.07 0.24
N VAL A 98 10.50 3.99 -0.51
CA VAL A 98 11.15 3.76 -1.80
C VAL A 98 10.06 3.46 -2.81
N LEU A 99 9.94 4.31 -3.82
CA LEU A 99 9.00 4.11 -4.92
C LEU A 99 9.77 3.76 -6.18
N TYR A 100 9.33 2.69 -6.83
CA TYR A 100 9.97 2.19 -8.03
C TYR A 100 8.98 1.80 -9.10
N ASN A 101 9.33 2.10 -10.35
CA ASN A 101 8.51 1.83 -11.52
C ASN A 101 9.36 2.08 -12.77
N ASP A 102 9.46 1.12 -13.69
CA ASP A 102 10.11 1.31 -15.00
C ASP A 102 9.36 2.30 -15.90
N GLN A 103 8.10 2.61 -15.58
CA GLN A 103 7.27 3.61 -16.25
C GLN A 103 6.68 4.58 -15.20
N PRO A 104 7.49 5.43 -14.56
CA PRO A 104 7.04 6.25 -13.43
C PRO A 104 6.06 7.37 -13.85
N PRO A 105 5.31 7.98 -12.91
CA PRO A 105 4.29 8.98 -13.26
C PRO A 105 4.84 10.26 -13.88
N GLN A 106 5.92 10.81 -13.32
CA GLN A 106 6.47 12.14 -13.69
C GLN A 106 7.81 12.07 -14.44
N HIS A 107 8.25 10.88 -14.85
CA HIS A 107 9.50 10.70 -15.60
C HIS A 107 9.29 9.82 -16.83
N LYS A 108 10.26 9.84 -17.74
CA LYS A 108 10.27 8.95 -18.91
C LYS A 108 10.44 7.50 -18.46
N SER A 109 9.80 6.60 -19.21
CA SER A 109 10.02 5.17 -19.08
C SER A 109 11.49 4.83 -19.26
N ASN A 110 11.97 3.82 -18.54
CA ASN A 110 13.33 3.33 -18.64
C ASN A 110 13.33 1.85 -19.04
N GLU A 111 13.52 1.61 -20.34
CA GLU A 111 13.49 0.28 -20.95
C GLU A 111 14.75 -0.57 -20.64
N GLU A 112 15.80 0.07 -20.11
CA GLU A 112 17.04 -0.63 -19.71
C GLU A 112 16.97 -1.19 -18.27
N LYS A 113 15.89 -0.89 -17.54
CA LYS A 113 15.66 -1.32 -16.16
C LYS A 113 14.67 -2.48 -16.11
N GLY A 114 14.69 -3.21 -15.01
CA GLY A 114 13.76 -4.32 -14.80
C GLY A 114 12.31 -3.84 -14.87
N HIS A 115 11.43 -4.66 -15.47
CA HIS A 115 9.99 -4.38 -15.54
C HIS A 115 9.28 -4.64 -14.21
N ASN A 116 9.70 -3.91 -13.17
CA ASN A 116 9.20 -4.06 -11.83
C ASN A 116 8.72 -2.71 -11.27
N LYS A 117 7.68 -2.80 -10.44
CA LYS A 117 7.00 -1.62 -9.90
C LYS A 117 6.52 -1.94 -8.48
N GLY A 118 6.56 -0.95 -7.61
CA GLY A 118 6.17 -1.14 -6.23
C GLY A 118 6.52 0.01 -5.30
N VAL A 119 6.17 -0.23 -4.04
CA VAL A 119 6.31 0.68 -2.92
C VAL A 119 6.88 -0.10 -1.75
N ILE A 120 7.93 0.42 -1.15
CA ILE A 120 8.34 0.08 0.20
C ILE A 120 7.99 1.28 1.06
N LEU A 121 7.20 1.09 2.11
CA LEU A 121 6.85 2.13 3.08
C LEU A 121 7.12 1.59 4.47
N ALA A 122 7.84 2.35 5.29
CA ALA A 122 8.22 1.91 6.63
C ALA A 122 8.25 3.06 7.65
N GLU A 123 8.02 2.68 8.90
CA GLU A 123 8.22 3.48 10.11
C GLU A 123 9.08 2.69 11.12
N SER A 124 9.42 3.29 12.25
CA SER A 124 10.31 2.73 13.28
C SER A 124 10.00 1.29 13.75
N GLN A 125 8.75 0.82 13.63
CA GLN A 125 8.32 -0.49 14.12
C GLN A 125 8.03 -1.52 13.01
N GLY A 126 8.07 -1.12 11.74
CA GLY A 126 7.73 -2.00 10.62
C GLY A 126 7.14 -1.23 9.45
N GLY A 127 6.64 -1.97 8.46
CA GLY A 127 6.08 -1.39 7.26
C GLY A 127 5.48 -2.45 6.34
N PHE A 128 5.35 -2.09 5.08
CA PHE A 128 4.94 -3.03 4.04
C PHE A 128 5.78 -2.92 2.78
N TRP A 129 5.75 -4.02 2.02
CA TRP A 129 6.19 -4.07 0.64
C TRP A 129 4.99 -4.34 -0.26
N LEU A 130 4.72 -3.42 -1.18
CA LEU A 130 3.66 -3.51 -2.18
C LEU A 130 4.30 -3.70 -3.56
N VAL A 131 4.01 -4.81 -4.21
CA VAL A 131 4.37 -5.09 -5.61
C VAL A 131 3.15 -4.88 -6.49
N HIS A 132 3.32 -4.23 -7.64
CA HIS A 132 2.21 -4.04 -8.59
C HIS A 132 2.65 -4.04 -10.05
N SER A 133 1.68 -4.12 -10.96
CA SER A 133 1.91 -4.07 -12.41
C SER A 133 1.60 -2.71 -13.06
N VAL A 134 1.07 -1.75 -12.29
CA VAL A 134 0.49 -0.49 -12.80
C VAL A 134 1.54 0.54 -13.22
N PRO A 135 1.63 0.93 -14.50
CA PRO A 135 2.46 2.06 -14.95
C PRO A 135 1.95 3.38 -14.38
N HIS A 136 2.86 4.34 -14.20
CA HIS A 136 2.56 5.69 -13.73
C HIS A 136 1.90 5.74 -12.34
N PHE A 137 2.30 4.80 -11.45
CA PHE A 137 1.75 4.68 -10.09
C PHE A 137 2.85 4.31 -9.07
N PRO A 138 2.68 4.70 -7.79
CA PRO A 138 1.82 5.80 -7.33
C PRO A 138 2.37 7.18 -7.76
N ASP A 139 1.48 8.10 -8.15
CA ASP A 139 1.86 9.52 -8.21
C ASP A 139 1.65 10.14 -6.83
N ILE A 140 2.67 10.80 -6.29
CA ILE A 140 2.67 11.44 -4.97
C ILE A 140 2.75 12.97 -5.04
N GLY A 141 2.83 13.56 -6.25
CA GLY A 141 2.99 15.01 -6.44
C GLY A 141 1.86 15.84 -5.83
N ASP A 142 0.62 15.39 -6.03
CA ASP A 142 -0.58 16.08 -5.54
C ASP A 142 -0.95 15.71 -4.09
N LYS A 143 -0.17 14.83 -3.44
CA LYS A 143 -0.42 14.32 -2.06
C LYS A 143 -1.80 13.70 -1.85
N THR A 144 -2.47 13.29 -2.93
CA THR A 144 -3.76 12.61 -2.90
C THR A 144 -3.68 11.31 -3.67
N TYR A 145 -4.29 10.26 -3.12
CA TYR A 145 -4.41 8.99 -3.82
C TYR A 145 -5.14 9.17 -5.15
N ASN A 146 -4.54 8.65 -6.21
CA ASN A 146 -5.15 8.59 -7.52
C ASN A 146 -4.62 7.36 -8.28
N PHE A 147 -5.54 6.56 -8.79
CA PHE A 147 -5.26 5.45 -9.67
C PHE A 147 -5.19 5.96 -11.13
N PRO A 148 -4.09 5.71 -11.87
CA PRO A 148 -3.91 6.30 -13.19
C PRO A 148 -4.95 5.75 -14.17
N ARG A 149 -5.52 6.65 -14.98
CA ARG A 149 -6.53 6.28 -16.00
C ARG A 149 -6.02 5.23 -16.98
N THR A 150 -4.72 5.26 -17.30
CA THR A 150 -4.06 4.25 -18.16
C THR A 150 -4.08 2.85 -17.53
N GLY A 151 -4.07 2.76 -16.19
CA GLY A 151 -4.19 1.51 -15.45
C GLY A 151 -5.58 0.87 -15.52
N ALA A 152 -6.61 1.58 -15.99
CA ALA A 152 -7.98 1.05 -16.04
C ALA A 152 -8.24 0.09 -17.22
N VAL A 153 -7.45 0.20 -18.30
CA VAL A 153 -7.71 -0.51 -19.56
C VAL A 153 -7.56 -2.03 -19.41
N TYR A 154 -6.43 -2.47 -18.87
CA TYR A 154 -6.08 -3.89 -18.73
C TYR A 154 -6.23 -4.39 -17.30
N GLY A 155 -6.13 -5.71 -17.12
CA GLY A 155 -6.01 -6.30 -15.80
C GLY A 155 -4.73 -5.83 -15.11
N GLN A 156 -4.77 -5.65 -13.79
CA GLN A 156 -3.62 -5.25 -12.99
C GLN A 156 -3.59 -6.06 -11.69
N SER A 157 -2.40 -6.39 -11.19
CA SER A 157 -2.23 -7.13 -9.95
C SER A 157 -1.51 -6.31 -8.90
N PHE A 158 -1.84 -6.56 -7.65
CA PHE A 158 -1.12 -6.06 -6.48
C PHE A 158 -0.94 -7.18 -5.46
N LEU A 159 0.23 -7.19 -4.83
CA LEU A 159 0.54 -8.01 -3.66
C LEU A 159 1.12 -7.09 -2.60
N CYS A 160 0.52 -7.04 -1.42
CA CYS A 160 1.06 -6.33 -0.27
C CYS A 160 1.45 -7.31 0.82
N ILE A 161 2.61 -7.12 1.43
CA ILE A 161 3.11 -7.91 2.55
C ILE A 161 3.55 -6.97 3.66
N SER A 162 2.88 -7.05 4.82
CA SER A 162 3.28 -6.39 6.06
C SER A 162 4.45 -7.16 6.67
N THR A 163 5.51 -6.47 7.08
CA THR A 163 6.66 -7.12 7.68
C THR A 163 7.52 -6.17 8.52
N ASP A 164 8.42 -6.73 9.33
CA ASP A 164 9.39 -5.98 10.12
C ASP A 164 10.46 -5.29 9.25
N LEU A 165 11.18 -4.34 9.86
CA LEU A 165 12.23 -3.56 9.19
C LEU A 165 13.39 -4.42 8.64
N ARG A 166 13.72 -5.55 9.28
CA ARG A 166 14.83 -6.41 8.84
C ARG A 166 14.50 -7.10 7.52
N ASN A 167 13.25 -7.57 7.39
CA ASN A 167 12.76 -8.15 6.15
C ASN A 167 12.61 -7.07 5.06
N LEU A 168 12.15 -5.86 5.40
CA LEU A 168 12.11 -4.76 4.42
C LEU A 168 13.50 -4.36 3.92
N ASP A 169 14.51 -4.36 4.79
CA ASP A 169 15.90 -4.12 4.41
C ASP A 169 16.39 -5.20 3.42
N THR A 170 16.10 -6.47 3.71
CA THR A 170 16.41 -7.61 2.81
C THR A 170 15.72 -7.47 1.45
N VAL A 171 14.46 -7.05 1.43
CA VAL A 171 13.70 -6.78 0.19
C VAL A 171 14.33 -5.63 -0.58
N GLY A 172 14.60 -4.51 0.09
CA GLY A 172 15.21 -3.32 -0.50
C GLY A 172 16.57 -3.63 -1.13
N MET A 173 17.44 -4.31 -0.38
CA MET A 173 18.72 -4.80 -0.89
C MET A 173 18.55 -5.70 -2.11
N SER A 174 17.60 -6.63 -2.06
CA SER A 174 17.36 -7.57 -3.17
C SER A 174 16.86 -6.85 -4.44
N GLN A 175 15.94 -5.88 -4.28
CA GLN A 175 15.43 -5.06 -5.38
C GLN A 175 16.52 -4.15 -5.98
N MET A 176 17.41 -3.58 -5.15
CA MET A 176 18.49 -2.71 -5.60
C MET A 176 19.67 -3.47 -6.21
N ALA A 177 20.04 -4.63 -5.64
CA ALA A 177 21.22 -5.37 -6.04
C ALA A 177 20.99 -6.28 -7.26
N PHE A 178 19.79 -6.84 -7.43
CA PHE A 178 19.56 -7.88 -8.44
C PHE A 178 18.49 -7.54 -9.47
N ALA A 179 17.43 -6.82 -9.09
CA ALA A 179 16.29 -6.59 -9.98
C ALA A 179 16.47 -5.41 -10.96
N ALA A 180 17.60 -4.68 -10.90
CA ALA A 180 17.89 -3.52 -11.74
C ALA A 180 16.72 -2.52 -11.80
N THR A 181 16.11 -2.29 -10.65
CA THR A 181 14.88 -1.51 -10.46
C THR A 181 15.06 -0.03 -10.79
N PHE A 182 14.07 0.61 -11.42
CA PHE A 182 14.08 2.07 -11.59
C PHE A 182 13.43 2.79 -10.40
N LEU A 183 14.28 3.34 -9.52
CA LEU A 183 13.84 4.16 -8.37
C LEU A 183 13.56 5.58 -8.85
N TYR A 184 12.33 6.07 -8.66
CA TYR A 184 11.96 7.44 -9.03
C TYR A 184 11.74 8.36 -7.81
N GLN A 185 11.55 7.78 -6.61
CA GLN A 185 11.45 8.53 -5.37
C GLN A 185 12.05 7.73 -4.21
N ILE A 186 12.87 8.40 -3.39
CA ILE A 186 13.43 7.84 -2.17
C ILE A 186 13.35 8.90 -1.07
N SER A 187 12.81 8.53 0.09
CA SER A 187 12.90 9.32 1.31
C SER A 187 13.51 8.47 2.41
N VAL A 188 14.56 9.01 3.02
CA VAL A 188 15.20 8.44 4.20
C VAL A 188 14.97 9.39 5.35
N VAL A 189 14.20 8.96 6.34
CA VAL A 189 14.01 9.73 7.56
C VAL A 189 15.32 9.69 8.33
N LYS A 190 15.92 10.85 8.58
CA LYS A 190 17.11 10.93 9.44
C LYS A 190 16.71 10.46 10.83
N THR A 191 17.21 9.31 11.25
CA THR A 191 17.24 8.95 12.67
C THR A 191 18.11 9.99 13.37
N THR A 192 17.49 10.94 14.05
CA THR A 192 18.17 11.70 15.08
C THR A 192 18.65 10.70 16.11
N LYS A 193 19.95 10.40 16.09
CA LYS A 193 20.63 9.77 17.22
C LYS A 193 20.37 10.66 18.43
N THR A 194 19.47 10.23 19.31
CA THR A 194 19.42 10.68 20.71
C THR A 194 20.53 10.01 21.48
#